data_AF-A0A7W1KA68-F1
#
_entry.id   AF-A0A7W1KA68-F1
#
_cell.length_a   1.000
_cell.length_b   1.000
_cell.length_c   1.000
_cell.angle_alpha   90.00
_cell.angle_beta   90.00
_cell.angle_gamma   90.00
#
_symmetry.space_group_name_H-M   'P 1'
#
loop_
_entity.id
_entity.type
_entity.pdbx_description
1 polymer ?
#
loop_
_entity_poly.entity_id
_entity_poly.type
_entity_poly.pdbx_seq_one_letter_code
_entity_poly.pdbx_strand_id
1 'polypeptide(L)'
;MPVTYVAFDLLWLDGHPLLDRSYEERRERLRELGIDGPSWRTPDHVVGNGAAVLEASLHNGLEGVVAKKLDSPYEPGRRSACWLKIKNVLREDVVVGGWLAGTGKRTDRIGALLVGVEQDGALRYAGRVGTGFTEAELDRLAKVLERRDDSPFADGAVKPPKQSLFVHPTHVAEVEFTEWTRDGIMRHPSYKGLREEAPRSAFLDAGSPVRDGVEVRVGERTLKLTNLDKVLYPSVGFTKRDIIEYLVHVAPALLGHLEGRPLTRVRFPNGVDGKSFFEKQCPSHRPDWVKVAPIELSEKIVEFCVCEELATLVWLGNLAALELHTSLSRAEPIERPTMMVFDLDPGPPATIVECCRVALLLEGMFEGIGLQALAKTSGSKGMQVYVPLNTPSTTYAQTKGFSKVVAETLEAAEPDLVVSRMAKSLRGGKIFIDYSQNDEHKTTVCVYSLRARERPTVSTPITWDEVRACHASGDPQDLVFDAHQVIARVAEHGDLFAPVLSLVQEVPALS
;
A
#
# COMPACT_ATOMS: atom_id res chain seq x y z
N MET A 1 -3.62 51.01 -6.14
CA MET A 1 -2.66 50.25 -5.32
C MET A 1 -1.33 50.98 -5.36
N PRO A 2 -0.63 51.19 -4.22
CA PRO A 2 0.75 51.64 -4.25
C PRO A 2 1.60 50.59 -4.97
N VAL A 3 2.52 51.03 -5.84
CA VAL A 3 3.44 50.18 -6.59
C VAL A 3 4.83 50.38 -5.99
N THR A 4 5.51 49.29 -5.65
CA THR A 4 6.89 49.31 -5.15
C THR A 4 7.82 48.72 -6.20
N TYR A 5 8.87 49.45 -6.57
CA TYR A 5 9.93 48.98 -7.45
C TYR A 5 10.90 48.05 -6.68
N VAL A 6 11.11 46.83 -7.15
CA VAL A 6 11.99 45.85 -6.47
C VAL A 6 13.23 45.60 -7.32
N ALA A 7 14.38 46.10 -6.86
CA ALA A 7 15.67 45.95 -7.54
C ALA A 7 16.40 44.68 -7.06
N PHE A 8 16.45 43.65 -7.89
CA PHE A 8 17.01 42.34 -7.52
C PHE A 8 18.32 41.96 -8.26
N ASP A 9 18.78 42.79 -9.20
CA ASP A 9 20.05 42.64 -9.92
C ASP A 9 20.50 44.04 -10.41
N LEU A 10 21.80 44.25 -10.60
CA LEU A 10 22.39 45.52 -11.03
C LEU A 10 23.18 45.29 -12.32
N LEU A 11 22.57 45.69 -13.44
CA LEU A 11 23.12 45.45 -14.77
C LEU A 11 24.03 46.58 -15.28
N TRP A 12 23.89 47.77 -14.71
CA TRP A 12 24.58 48.98 -15.13
C TRP A 12 24.78 49.92 -13.93
N LEU A 13 25.96 50.52 -13.80
CA LEU A 13 26.27 51.48 -12.75
C LEU A 13 27.25 52.54 -13.29
N ASP A 14 26.98 53.82 -13.04
CA ASP A 14 27.87 54.96 -13.33
C ASP A 14 28.48 54.97 -14.74
N GLY A 15 27.68 54.67 -15.76
CA GLY A 15 28.13 54.66 -17.16
C GLY A 15 28.79 53.35 -17.62
N HIS A 16 28.90 52.34 -16.77
CA HIS A 16 29.55 51.06 -17.09
C HIS A 16 28.59 49.86 -17.01
N PRO A 17 28.61 48.95 -18.01
CA PRO A 17 27.88 47.69 -17.94
C PRO A 17 28.53 46.72 -16.94
N LEU A 18 27.70 45.99 -16.19
CA LEU A 18 28.14 44.94 -15.26
C LEU A 18 27.79 43.54 -15.76
N LEU A 19 27.37 43.39 -17.02
CA LEU A 19 26.78 42.16 -17.55
C LEU A 19 27.72 40.94 -17.47
N ASP A 20 29.02 41.14 -17.70
CA ASP A 20 30.03 40.07 -17.65
C ASP A 20 30.47 39.69 -16.23
N ARG A 21 30.06 40.46 -15.21
CA ARG A 21 30.34 40.18 -13.80
C ARG A 21 29.48 39.04 -13.29
N SER A 22 29.90 38.35 -12.22
CA SER A 22 29.07 37.30 -11.61
C SER A 22 27.80 37.89 -10.98
N TYR A 23 26.75 37.09 -10.83
CA TYR A 23 25.53 37.53 -10.15
C TYR A 23 25.81 37.95 -8.71
N GLU A 24 26.72 37.26 -8.02
CA GLU A 24 27.18 37.60 -6.67
C GLU A 24 27.81 39.01 -6.62
N GLU A 25 28.74 39.32 -7.52
CA GLU A 25 29.38 40.66 -7.59
C GLU A 25 28.35 41.76 -7.87
N ARG A 26 27.40 41.52 -8.79
CA ARG A 26 26.33 42.49 -9.10
C ARG A 26 25.40 42.69 -7.90
N ARG A 27 25.12 41.63 -7.14
CA ARG A 27 24.24 41.67 -5.97
C ARG A 27 24.88 42.42 -4.79
N GLU A 28 26.17 42.24 -4.57
CA GLU A 28 26.93 42.98 -3.57
C GLU A 28 26.88 44.49 -3.83
N ARG A 29 27.24 44.91 -5.05
CA ARG A 29 27.19 46.32 -5.46
C ARG A 29 25.79 46.91 -5.36
N LEU A 30 24.75 46.15 -5.69
CA LEU A 30 23.37 46.61 -5.54
C LEU A 30 22.99 46.87 -4.07
N ARG A 31 23.55 46.09 -3.13
CA ARG A 31 23.33 46.29 -1.70
C ARG A 31 24.02 47.56 -1.22
N GLU A 32 25.24 47.84 -1.69
CA GLU A 32 26.01 49.05 -1.35
C GLU A 32 25.28 50.34 -1.74
N LEU A 33 24.43 50.31 -2.77
CA LEU A 33 23.61 51.45 -3.17
C LEU A 33 22.52 51.83 -2.14
N GLY A 34 22.23 50.98 -1.15
CA GLY A 34 21.30 51.30 -0.07
C GLY A 34 19.87 51.60 -0.55
N ILE A 35 19.41 50.95 -1.62
CA ILE A 35 18.07 51.17 -2.17
C ILE A 35 17.01 50.59 -1.22
N ASP A 36 16.51 51.43 -0.32
CA ASP A 36 15.41 51.10 0.60
C ASP A 36 14.59 52.37 0.93
N GLY A 37 13.49 52.55 0.22
CA GLY A 37 12.65 53.74 0.29
C GLY A 37 11.15 53.41 0.21
N PRO A 38 10.27 54.42 0.30
CA PRO A 38 8.83 54.21 0.45
C PRO A 38 8.17 53.54 -0.77
N SER A 39 8.82 53.55 -1.93
CA SER A 39 8.31 52.95 -3.17
C SER A 39 9.38 52.24 -4.01
N TRP A 40 10.56 52.00 -3.45
CA TRP A 40 11.61 51.18 -4.07
C TRP A 40 12.41 50.45 -3.00
N ARG A 41 12.82 49.21 -3.27
CA ARG A 41 13.63 48.43 -2.33
C ARG A 41 14.47 47.38 -3.02
N THR A 42 15.55 47.01 -2.36
CA THR A 42 16.32 45.80 -2.65
C THR A 42 15.80 44.67 -1.75
N PRO A 43 15.35 43.52 -2.29
CA PRO A 43 14.89 42.41 -1.47
C PRO A 43 16.07 41.64 -0.86
N ASP A 44 15.88 40.92 0.24
CA ASP A 44 16.92 39.99 0.70
C ASP A 44 17.07 38.80 -0.26
N HIS A 45 18.20 38.11 -0.19
CA HIS A 45 18.42 36.86 -0.89
C HIS A 45 19.13 35.85 0.02
N VAL A 46 18.95 34.57 -0.29
CA VAL A 46 19.52 33.47 0.48
C VAL A 46 20.51 32.73 -0.41
N VAL A 47 21.70 32.48 0.12
CA VAL A 47 22.71 31.63 -0.50
C VAL A 47 22.62 30.23 0.12
N GLY A 48 22.46 29.21 -0.72
CA GLY A 48 22.20 27.83 -0.26
C GLY A 48 20.76 27.61 0.22
N ASN A 49 20.48 26.44 0.79
CA ASN A 49 19.18 26.07 1.38
C ASN A 49 17.94 26.30 0.49
N GLY A 50 18.08 26.14 -0.84
CA GLY A 50 17.01 26.44 -1.79
C GLY A 50 15.69 25.69 -1.53
N ALA A 51 15.75 24.46 -0.99
CA ALA A 51 14.57 23.70 -0.58
C ALA A 51 13.79 24.40 0.55
N ALA A 52 14.48 24.87 1.59
CA ALA A 52 13.85 25.59 2.70
C ALA A 52 13.28 26.95 2.25
N VAL A 53 13.93 27.62 1.29
CA VAL A 53 13.41 28.87 0.70
C VAL A 53 12.15 28.60 -0.14
N LEU A 54 12.13 27.50 -0.90
CA LEU A 54 10.95 27.08 -1.65
C LEU A 54 9.79 26.74 -0.70
N GLU A 55 10.05 25.96 0.36
CA GLU A 55 9.08 25.63 1.40
C GLU A 55 8.54 26.88 2.10
N ALA A 56 9.42 27.81 2.50
CA ALA A 56 9.01 29.09 3.06
C ALA A 56 8.17 29.90 2.07
N SER A 57 8.51 29.89 0.78
CA SER A 57 7.71 30.56 -0.25
C SER A 57 6.31 29.96 -0.37
N LEU A 58 6.18 28.65 -0.21
CA LEU A 58 4.89 27.95 -0.19
C LEU A 58 4.06 28.35 1.03
N HIS A 59 4.64 28.31 2.24
CA HIS A 59 3.96 28.71 3.47
C HIS A 59 3.50 30.18 3.48
N ASN A 60 4.21 31.06 2.75
CA ASN A 60 3.85 32.47 2.62
C ASN A 60 2.91 32.75 1.43
N GLY A 61 2.42 31.73 0.72
CA GLY A 61 1.51 31.88 -0.42
C GLY A 61 2.14 32.59 -1.62
N LEU A 62 3.47 32.53 -1.77
CA LEU A 62 4.18 33.11 -2.91
C LEU A 62 4.12 32.16 -4.12
N GLU A 63 4.31 32.70 -5.33
CA GLU A 63 4.28 31.90 -6.58
C GLU A 63 5.40 30.84 -6.64
N GLY A 64 6.46 31.02 -5.87
CA GLY A 64 7.67 30.20 -5.86
C GLY A 64 8.93 31.06 -5.86
N VAL A 65 10.07 30.47 -6.16
CA VAL A 65 11.39 31.10 -6.05
C VAL A 65 12.06 31.24 -7.41
N VAL A 66 12.97 32.21 -7.52
CA VAL A 66 13.90 32.31 -8.66
C VAL A 66 15.27 31.90 -8.17
N ALA A 67 15.73 30.71 -8.57
CA ALA A 67 17.07 30.24 -8.29
C ALA A 67 18.03 30.83 -9.34
N LYS A 68 19.10 31.47 -8.87
CA LYS A 68 20.12 32.08 -9.72
C LYS A 68 21.48 31.49 -9.39
N LYS A 69 22.24 31.09 -10.41
CA LYS A 69 23.61 30.59 -10.24
C LYS A 69 24.53 31.77 -9.90
N LEU A 70 25.24 31.70 -8.77
CA LEU A 70 25.99 32.84 -8.23
C LEU A 70 27.12 33.31 -9.15
N ASP A 71 27.80 32.37 -9.80
CA ASP A 71 28.91 32.61 -10.73
C ASP A 71 28.47 33.01 -12.15
N SER A 72 27.16 33.20 -12.39
CA SER A 72 26.65 33.43 -13.76
C SER A 72 26.75 34.90 -14.22
N PRO A 73 27.18 35.16 -15.47
CA PRO A 73 26.99 36.46 -16.11
C PRO A 73 25.51 36.71 -16.42
N TYR A 74 25.15 37.96 -16.71
CA TYR A 74 23.85 38.29 -17.27
C TYR A 74 23.90 38.24 -18.79
N GLU A 75 22.99 37.49 -19.41
CA GLU A 75 22.92 37.33 -20.86
C GLU A 75 21.67 38.02 -21.44
N PRO A 76 21.79 39.24 -21.98
CA PRO A 76 20.64 39.98 -22.51
C PRO A 76 19.89 39.20 -23.59
N GLY A 77 18.57 39.10 -23.44
CA GLY A 77 17.69 38.47 -24.43
C GLY A 77 17.77 36.93 -24.49
N ARG A 78 18.57 36.27 -23.64
CA ARG A 78 18.66 34.81 -23.59
C ARG A 78 18.03 34.25 -22.32
N ARG A 79 17.28 33.15 -22.48
CA ARG A 79 16.78 32.34 -21.37
C ARG A 79 17.77 31.21 -21.09
N SER A 80 18.66 31.41 -20.12
CA SER A 80 19.68 30.41 -19.74
C SER A 80 19.21 29.53 -18.58
N ALA A 81 19.87 28.40 -18.37
CA ALA A 81 19.65 27.54 -17.20
C ALA A 81 20.21 28.14 -15.89
N CYS A 82 20.91 29.28 -15.96
CA CYS A 82 21.45 29.95 -14.78
C CYS A 82 20.37 30.65 -13.94
N TRP A 83 19.20 30.90 -14.51
CA TRP A 83 18.03 31.46 -13.82
C TRP A 83 16.83 30.53 -13.97
N LEU A 84 16.45 29.87 -12.89
CA LEU A 84 15.34 28.92 -12.86
C LEU A 84 14.21 29.49 -12.02
N LYS A 85 13.05 29.71 -12.64
CA LYS A 85 11.80 29.94 -11.91
C LYS A 85 11.27 28.59 -11.47
N ILE A 86 11.25 28.36 -10.16
CA ILE A 86 10.71 27.15 -9.53
C ILE A 86 9.38 27.57 -8.90
N LYS A 87 8.28 27.08 -9.44
CA LYS A 87 6.94 27.41 -8.96
C LYS A 87 6.56 26.51 -7.79
N ASN A 88 5.81 27.05 -6.85
CA ASN A 88 5.08 26.24 -5.89
C ASN A 88 3.98 25.47 -6.61
N VAL A 89 3.86 24.20 -6.28
CA VAL A 89 2.77 23.33 -6.75
C VAL A 89 2.07 22.79 -5.52
N LEU A 90 0.75 22.85 -5.56
CA LEU A 90 -0.15 22.26 -4.57
C LEU A 90 -0.57 20.89 -5.07
N ARG A 91 -0.89 20.00 -4.13
CA ARG A 91 -1.46 18.68 -4.42
C ARG A 91 -2.70 18.49 -3.58
N GLU A 92 -3.71 17.89 -4.18
CA GLU A 92 -4.99 17.59 -3.53
C GLU A 92 -5.54 16.27 -4.06
N ASP A 93 -6.20 15.53 -3.17
CA ASP A 93 -7.01 14.37 -3.53
C ASP A 93 -8.41 14.84 -3.90
N VAL A 94 -8.84 14.48 -5.11
CA VAL A 94 -10.09 14.94 -5.69
C VAL A 94 -10.93 13.79 -6.21
N VAL A 95 -12.24 13.86 -6.03
CA VAL A 95 -13.17 12.83 -6.51
C VAL A 95 -13.52 13.10 -7.96
N VAL A 96 -13.43 12.08 -8.81
CA VAL A 96 -13.81 12.15 -10.22
C VAL A 96 -15.33 12.05 -10.34
N GLY A 97 -15.98 13.14 -10.74
CA GLY A 97 -17.44 13.20 -10.91
C GLY A 97 -17.92 13.28 -12.36
N GLY A 98 -17.01 13.41 -13.32
CA GLY A 98 -17.35 13.34 -14.74
C GLY A 98 -16.15 13.51 -15.65
N TRP A 99 -16.41 13.64 -16.94
CA TRP A 99 -15.40 13.94 -17.94
C TRP A 99 -15.97 14.70 -19.15
N LEU A 100 -15.08 15.29 -19.93
CA LEU A 100 -15.36 15.91 -21.23
C LEU A 100 -14.64 15.13 -22.33
N ALA A 101 -15.30 15.00 -23.48
CA ALA A 101 -14.70 14.41 -24.66
C ALA A 101 -13.48 15.20 -25.16
N GLY A 102 -12.51 14.47 -25.74
CA GLY A 102 -11.36 15.06 -26.40
C GLY A 102 -11.71 15.74 -27.73
N THR A 103 -10.73 16.44 -28.31
CA THR A 103 -10.85 17.07 -29.63
C THR A 103 -10.11 16.24 -30.71
N GLY A 104 -10.46 16.44 -31.98
CA GLY A 104 -9.79 15.78 -33.12
C GLY A 104 -10.03 14.27 -33.16
N LYS A 105 -8.97 13.45 -33.20
CA LYS A 105 -9.08 11.97 -33.24
C LYS A 105 -9.58 11.33 -31.91
N ARG A 106 -9.90 12.15 -30.90
CA ARG A 106 -10.28 11.72 -29.54
C ARG A 106 -11.69 12.14 -29.15
N THR A 107 -12.57 12.41 -30.12
CA THR A 107 -13.96 12.80 -29.87
C THR A 107 -14.75 11.78 -29.05
N ASP A 108 -14.33 10.51 -29.07
CA ASP A 108 -14.97 9.41 -28.33
C ASP A 108 -14.18 8.98 -27.08
N ARG A 109 -13.19 9.78 -26.65
CA ARG A 109 -12.31 9.47 -25.50
C ARG A 109 -12.30 10.60 -24.47
N ILE A 110 -11.84 10.27 -23.25
CA ILE A 110 -11.64 11.25 -22.18
C ILE A 110 -10.61 12.30 -22.63
N GLY A 111 -11.04 13.55 -22.72
CA GLY A 111 -10.21 14.72 -22.99
C GLY A 111 -9.88 15.53 -21.75
N ALA A 112 -10.74 15.47 -20.73
CA ALA A 112 -10.47 16.01 -19.41
C ALA A 112 -11.39 15.38 -18.36
N LEU A 113 -10.89 15.20 -17.14
CA LEU A 113 -11.72 14.84 -15.99
C LEU A 113 -12.37 16.09 -15.40
N LEU A 114 -13.57 15.92 -14.86
CA LEU A 114 -14.29 16.85 -14.02
C LEU A 114 -14.19 16.34 -12.60
N VAL A 115 -13.60 17.14 -11.72
CA VAL A 115 -13.25 16.70 -10.38
C VAL A 115 -13.87 17.60 -9.33
N GLY A 116 -14.06 17.07 -8.14
CA GLY A 116 -14.61 17.79 -7.00
C GLY A 116 -13.89 17.46 -5.71
N VAL A 117 -14.09 18.32 -4.71
CA VAL A 117 -13.63 18.13 -3.34
C VAL A 117 -14.86 17.96 -2.45
N GLU A 118 -14.79 17.01 -1.53
CA GLU A 118 -15.85 16.86 -0.52
C GLU A 118 -15.79 18.02 0.48
N GLN A 119 -16.91 18.73 0.60
CA GLN A 119 -17.05 19.84 1.53
C GLN A 119 -18.46 19.80 2.14
N ASP A 120 -18.53 19.83 3.47
CA ASP A 120 -19.80 19.80 4.23
C ASP A 120 -20.70 18.59 3.88
N GLY A 121 -20.08 17.43 3.61
CA GLY A 121 -20.81 16.20 3.22
C GLY A 121 -21.37 16.22 1.79
N ALA A 122 -20.95 17.17 0.96
CA ALA A 122 -21.37 17.28 -0.43
C ALA A 122 -20.16 17.41 -1.37
N LEU A 123 -20.23 16.79 -2.54
CA LEU A 123 -19.17 16.90 -3.54
C LEU A 123 -19.29 18.22 -4.32
N ARG A 124 -18.34 19.14 -4.15
CA ARG A 124 -18.34 20.43 -4.86
C ARG A 124 -17.39 20.41 -6.04
N TYR A 125 -17.83 20.94 -7.18
CA TYR A 125 -17.03 20.99 -8.39
C TYR A 125 -15.78 21.86 -8.17
N ALA A 126 -14.60 21.28 -8.41
CA ALA A 126 -13.29 21.86 -8.13
C ALA A 126 -12.45 22.13 -9.40
N GLY A 127 -12.98 21.79 -10.57
CA GLY A 127 -12.41 22.17 -11.86
C GLY A 127 -12.26 21.03 -12.86
N ARG A 128 -11.56 21.35 -13.94
CA ARG A 128 -11.30 20.46 -15.08
C ARG A 128 -9.82 20.13 -15.15
N VAL A 129 -9.49 18.83 -15.23
CA VAL A 129 -8.12 18.33 -15.35
C VAL A 129 -7.90 17.77 -16.75
N GLY A 130 -7.11 18.46 -17.56
CA GLY A 130 -6.94 18.13 -19.00
C GLY A 130 -5.55 17.62 -19.39
N THR A 131 -4.62 17.53 -18.45
CA THR A 131 -3.22 17.13 -18.69
C THR A 131 -2.76 16.12 -17.64
N GLY A 132 -1.63 15.45 -17.88
CA GLY A 132 -1.05 14.47 -16.95
C GLY A 132 -1.44 13.01 -17.21
N PHE A 133 -2.21 12.75 -18.27
CA PHE A 133 -2.60 11.40 -18.67
C PHE A 133 -1.62 10.78 -19.66
N THR A 134 -1.41 9.47 -19.56
CA THR A 134 -0.85 8.63 -20.64
C THR A 134 -1.99 8.00 -21.45
N GLU A 135 -1.73 7.48 -22.65
CA GLU A 135 -2.78 6.78 -23.42
C GLU A 135 -3.32 5.54 -22.69
N ALA A 136 -2.43 4.77 -22.05
CA ALA A 136 -2.83 3.62 -21.25
C ALA A 136 -3.73 4.02 -20.07
N GLU A 137 -3.45 5.16 -19.43
CA GLU A 137 -4.26 5.66 -18.33
C GLU A 137 -5.63 6.16 -18.80
N LEU A 138 -5.70 6.82 -19.96
CA LEU A 138 -7.00 7.19 -20.56
C LEU A 138 -7.84 5.94 -20.88
N ASP A 139 -7.22 4.87 -21.38
CA ASP A 139 -7.89 3.60 -21.65
C ASP A 139 -8.32 2.90 -20.34
N ARG A 140 -7.54 3.01 -19.26
CA ARG A 140 -7.90 2.53 -17.91
C ARG A 140 -9.10 3.29 -17.35
N LEU A 141 -9.03 4.63 -17.34
CA LEU A 141 -10.09 5.52 -16.87
C LEU A 141 -11.41 5.27 -17.60
N ALA A 142 -11.36 5.08 -18.92
CA ALA A 142 -12.55 4.78 -19.71
C ALA A 142 -13.25 3.45 -19.33
N LYS A 143 -12.52 2.49 -18.74
CA LYS A 143 -13.06 1.21 -18.28
C LYS A 143 -13.65 1.28 -16.87
N VAL A 144 -13.02 2.04 -15.97
CA VAL A 144 -13.38 2.05 -14.54
C VAL A 144 -14.40 3.13 -14.17
N LEU A 145 -14.53 4.18 -14.98
CA LEU A 145 -15.47 5.26 -14.73
C LEU A 145 -16.88 4.90 -15.24
N GLU A 146 -17.75 4.52 -14.31
CA GLU A 146 -19.13 4.13 -14.60
C GLU A 146 -20.03 5.36 -14.79
N ARG A 147 -20.78 5.39 -15.90
CA ARG A 147 -21.64 6.54 -16.23
C ARG A 147 -22.87 6.64 -15.34
N ARG A 148 -23.31 7.88 -15.13
CA ARG A 148 -24.62 8.23 -14.56
C ARG A 148 -25.27 9.38 -15.34
N ASP A 149 -26.58 9.51 -15.20
CA ASP A 149 -27.36 10.51 -15.93
C ASP A 149 -27.23 11.92 -15.31
N ASP A 150 -27.16 12.00 -13.98
CA ASP A 150 -27.21 13.27 -13.25
C ASP A 150 -25.81 13.73 -12.78
N SER A 151 -25.62 15.04 -12.62
CA SER A 151 -24.41 15.59 -12.00
C SER A 151 -24.24 15.09 -10.56
N PRO A 152 -23.09 14.50 -10.19
CA PRO A 152 -22.80 14.16 -8.79
C PRO A 152 -22.35 15.39 -7.98
N PHE A 153 -22.05 16.51 -8.64
CA PHE A 153 -21.64 17.74 -7.99
C PHE A 153 -22.87 18.47 -7.44
N ALA A 154 -22.80 18.86 -6.16
CA ALA A 154 -23.76 19.73 -5.53
C ALA A 154 -23.77 21.14 -6.17
N ASP A 155 -24.88 21.85 -6.03
CA ASP A 155 -25.00 23.21 -6.53
C ASP A 155 -23.99 24.14 -5.87
N GLY A 156 -23.31 24.94 -6.68
CA GLY A 156 -22.27 25.87 -6.25
C GLY A 156 -22.10 27.05 -7.21
N ALA A 157 -21.20 27.97 -6.85
CA ALA A 157 -20.93 29.19 -7.61
C ALA A 157 -20.42 28.91 -9.03
N VAL A 158 -19.63 27.84 -9.19
CA VAL A 158 -19.12 27.37 -10.49
C VAL A 158 -19.72 26.01 -10.78
N LYS A 159 -20.36 25.87 -11.95
CA LYS A 159 -20.96 24.62 -12.40
C LYS A 159 -20.07 23.88 -13.40
N PRO A 160 -20.14 22.54 -13.47
CA PRO A 160 -19.48 21.79 -14.54
C PRO A 160 -20.00 22.23 -15.93
N PRO A 161 -19.19 22.12 -17.00
CA PRO A 161 -19.58 22.55 -18.34
C PRO A 161 -20.84 21.83 -18.87
N LYS A 162 -21.62 22.46 -19.75
CA LYS A 162 -22.90 21.87 -20.24
C LYS A 162 -22.75 20.55 -21.00
N GLN A 163 -21.59 20.29 -21.60
CA GLN A 163 -21.30 19.08 -22.38
C GLN A 163 -20.68 17.95 -21.53
N SER A 164 -20.81 18.04 -20.20
CA SER A 164 -20.23 17.09 -19.26
C SER A 164 -20.90 15.73 -19.36
N LEU A 165 -20.10 14.69 -19.21
CA LEU A 165 -20.55 13.31 -19.10
C LEU A 165 -20.26 12.86 -17.68
N PHE A 166 -21.30 12.58 -16.91
CA PHE A 166 -21.17 12.34 -15.47
C PHE A 166 -20.90 10.87 -15.15
N VAL A 167 -20.20 10.66 -14.05
CA VAL A 167 -19.83 9.32 -13.57
C VAL A 167 -20.12 9.18 -12.08
N HIS A 168 -20.20 7.94 -11.59
CA HIS A 168 -20.32 7.69 -10.16
C HIS A 168 -19.08 8.23 -9.42
N PRO A 169 -19.24 9.03 -8.35
CA PRO A 169 -18.13 9.68 -7.65
C PRO A 169 -17.44 8.71 -6.68
N THR A 170 -16.96 7.58 -7.21
CA THR A 170 -16.36 6.48 -6.42
C THR A 170 -14.84 6.41 -6.56
N HIS A 171 -14.26 7.21 -7.47
CA HIS A 171 -12.83 7.20 -7.75
C HIS A 171 -12.18 8.51 -7.30
N VAL A 172 -11.13 8.40 -6.49
CA VAL A 172 -10.30 9.54 -6.06
C VAL A 172 -9.07 9.60 -6.97
N ALA A 173 -8.64 10.80 -7.32
CA ALA A 173 -7.44 11.07 -8.11
C ALA A 173 -6.55 12.07 -7.39
N GLU A 174 -5.24 11.86 -7.44
CA GLU A 174 -4.28 12.89 -7.04
C GLU A 174 -4.11 13.90 -8.17
N VAL A 175 -4.24 15.19 -7.85
CA VAL A 175 -4.07 16.29 -8.80
C VAL A 175 -3.06 17.28 -8.25
N GLU A 176 -2.13 17.69 -9.10
CA GLU A 176 -1.21 18.79 -8.84
C GLU A 176 -1.68 20.05 -9.55
N PHE A 177 -1.65 21.21 -8.88
CA PHE A 177 -2.17 22.47 -9.42
C PHE A 177 -1.41 23.67 -8.82
N THR A 178 -1.61 24.88 -9.34
CA THR A 178 -0.80 26.05 -8.95
C THR A 178 -1.40 26.89 -7.84
N GLU A 179 -2.73 27.00 -7.78
CA GLU A 179 -3.46 27.78 -6.79
C GLU A 179 -4.97 27.46 -6.80
N TRP A 180 -5.66 27.74 -5.71
CA TRP A 180 -7.12 27.78 -5.62
C TRP A 180 -7.65 29.17 -5.99
N THR A 181 -8.68 29.25 -6.82
CA THR A 181 -9.44 30.52 -7.00
C THR A 181 -10.31 30.81 -5.80
N ARG A 182 -10.77 32.06 -5.65
CA ARG A 182 -11.76 32.45 -4.61
C ARG A 182 -13.03 31.60 -4.64
N ASP A 183 -13.43 31.16 -5.83
CA ASP A 183 -14.62 30.33 -6.02
C ASP A 183 -14.36 28.81 -5.87
N GLY A 184 -13.19 28.41 -5.35
CA GLY A 184 -12.88 27.00 -5.07
C GLY A 184 -12.48 26.16 -6.28
N ILE A 185 -11.93 26.76 -7.34
CA ILE A 185 -11.49 26.07 -8.55
C ILE A 185 -9.96 25.99 -8.62
N MET A 186 -9.42 24.83 -8.97
CA MET A 186 -7.99 24.64 -9.19
C MET A 186 -7.53 25.31 -10.48
N ARG A 187 -6.36 25.98 -10.42
CA ARG A 187 -5.69 26.54 -11.60
C ARG A 187 -4.55 25.67 -12.09
N HIS A 188 -4.52 25.47 -13.41
CA HIS A 188 -3.58 24.59 -14.11
C HIS A 188 -3.45 23.19 -13.50
N PRO A 189 -4.57 22.50 -13.18
CA PRO A 189 -4.49 21.17 -12.61
C PRO A 189 -3.97 20.16 -13.63
N SER A 190 -3.09 19.28 -13.17
CA SER A 190 -2.58 18.13 -13.90
C SER A 190 -2.79 16.87 -13.08
N TYR A 191 -3.35 15.86 -13.72
CA TYR A 191 -3.57 14.55 -13.15
C TYR A 191 -2.24 13.87 -12.82
N LYS A 192 -2.17 13.17 -11.69
CA LYS A 192 -0.99 12.41 -11.25
C LYS A 192 -1.23 10.91 -11.09
N GLY A 193 -2.49 10.51 -10.93
CA GLY A 193 -2.89 9.10 -10.84
C GLY A 193 -4.25 8.98 -10.18
N LEU A 194 -4.95 7.87 -10.40
CA LEU A 194 -6.03 7.47 -9.52
C LEU A 194 -5.37 7.06 -8.21
N ARG A 195 -5.94 7.54 -7.10
CA ARG A 195 -5.64 6.94 -5.81
C ARG A 195 -6.17 5.52 -5.89
N GLU A 196 -5.28 4.57 -5.68
CA GLU A 196 -5.68 3.20 -5.31
C GLU A 196 -6.07 3.23 -3.83
N GLU A 197 -7.00 4.11 -3.46
CA GLU A 197 -7.49 4.15 -2.09
C GLU A 197 -8.41 2.94 -1.90
N ALA A 198 -8.17 2.21 -0.83
CA ALA A 198 -9.15 1.26 -0.31
C ALA A 198 -10.44 2.03 -0.07
N PRO A 199 -11.63 1.43 -0.28
CA PRO A 199 -12.86 2.07 0.17
C PRO A 199 -12.70 2.45 1.65
N ARG A 200 -13.04 3.67 2.06
CA ARG A 200 -13.03 4.00 3.48
C ARG A 200 -14.17 3.27 4.17
N SER A 201 -13.87 2.62 5.28
CA SER A 201 -14.91 1.94 6.05
C SER A 201 -15.78 2.97 6.77
N ALA A 202 -17.07 3.02 6.42
CA ALA A 202 -18.03 3.98 6.97
C ALA A 202 -18.10 3.99 8.51
N PHE A 203 -17.74 2.89 9.19
CA PHE A 203 -17.78 2.86 10.66
C PHE A 203 -16.60 3.58 11.33
N LEU A 204 -15.45 3.72 10.66
CA LEU A 204 -14.32 4.48 11.20
C LEU A 204 -14.60 5.98 11.17
N ASP A 205 -15.42 6.42 10.22
CA ASP A 205 -15.85 7.81 10.07
C ASP A 205 -17.07 8.13 10.95
N ALA A 206 -17.88 7.13 11.31
CA ALA A 206 -18.98 7.25 12.26
C ALA A 206 -18.54 7.26 13.74
N GLY A 207 -17.24 7.21 14.01
CA GLY A 207 -16.70 7.15 15.36
C GLY A 207 -16.90 8.44 16.16
N SER A 208 -17.19 8.31 17.45
CA SER A 208 -17.32 9.46 18.35
C SER A 208 -15.94 9.84 18.92
N PRO A 209 -15.52 11.12 18.84
CA PRO A 209 -14.26 11.55 19.44
C PRO A 209 -14.25 11.30 20.95
N VAL A 210 -13.14 10.73 21.46
CA VAL A 210 -12.90 10.54 22.89
C VAL A 210 -11.51 11.03 23.26
N ARG A 211 -11.20 11.16 24.55
CA ARG A 211 -9.85 11.52 25.00
C ARG A 211 -8.84 10.52 24.45
N ASP A 212 -7.81 11.01 23.75
CA ASP A 212 -6.72 10.22 23.16
C ASP A 212 -7.18 9.16 22.12
N GLY A 213 -8.27 9.38 21.40
CA GLY A 213 -8.71 8.47 20.33
C GLY A 213 -10.10 8.71 19.78
N VAL A 214 -10.62 7.70 19.08
CA VAL A 214 -11.99 7.64 18.56
C VAL A 214 -12.63 6.37 19.07
N GLU A 215 -13.86 6.47 19.56
CA GLU A 215 -14.66 5.31 19.94
C GLU A 215 -15.55 4.90 18.77
N VAL A 216 -15.44 3.63 18.36
CA VAL A 216 -16.19 3.06 17.24
C VAL A 216 -16.97 1.85 17.71
N ARG A 217 -18.13 1.63 17.09
CA ARG A 217 -18.92 0.42 17.28
C ARG A 217 -18.65 -0.54 16.12
N VAL A 218 -18.18 -1.75 16.46
CA VAL A 218 -17.91 -2.83 15.50
C VAL A 218 -18.78 -4.01 15.89
N GLY A 219 -19.88 -4.20 15.15
CA GLY A 219 -20.94 -5.13 15.53
C GLY A 219 -21.56 -4.76 16.88
N GLU A 220 -21.49 -5.67 17.84
CA GLU A 220 -21.99 -5.47 19.21
C GLU A 220 -20.93 -4.91 20.17
N ARG A 221 -19.67 -4.76 19.71
CA ARG A 221 -18.56 -4.30 20.54
C ARG A 221 -18.29 -2.82 20.35
N THR A 222 -17.85 -2.18 21.43
CA THR A 222 -17.32 -0.82 21.40
C THR A 222 -15.81 -0.86 21.58
N LEU A 223 -15.07 -0.16 20.72
CA LEU A 223 -13.61 -0.10 20.75
C LEU A 223 -13.11 1.34 20.75
N LYS A 224 -12.09 1.61 21.57
CA LYS A 224 -11.29 2.82 21.48
C LYS A 224 -10.10 2.60 20.55
N LEU A 225 -10.11 3.28 19.40
CA LEU A 225 -8.99 3.32 18.46
C LEU A 225 -8.10 4.53 18.74
N THR A 226 -6.78 4.35 18.63
CA THR A 226 -5.81 5.39 19.03
C THR A 226 -4.71 5.52 18.00
N ASN A 227 -4.18 6.74 17.84
CA ASN A 227 -3.06 7.03 16.94
C ASN A 227 -3.33 6.53 15.50
N LEU A 228 -4.53 6.81 14.97
CA LEU A 228 -4.97 6.33 13.66
C LEU A 228 -4.09 6.87 12.52
N ASP A 229 -3.68 8.13 12.61
CA ASP A 229 -2.83 8.78 11.59
C ASP A 229 -1.35 8.41 11.75
N LYS A 230 -0.99 7.51 12.67
CA LYS A 230 0.39 7.06 12.84
C LYS A 230 0.80 6.26 11.60
N VAL A 231 1.78 6.76 10.87
CA VAL A 231 2.40 6.06 9.75
C VAL A 231 3.14 4.82 10.26
N LEU A 232 2.78 3.65 9.72
CA LEU A 232 3.40 2.36 10.04
C LEU A 232 4.22 1.78 8.86
N TYR A 233 3.96 2.22 7.62
CA TYR A 233 4.84 2.01 6.46
C TYR A 233 5.31 3.36 5.89
N PRO A 234 6.49 3.87 6.30
CA PRO A 234 6.95 5.21 5.95
C PRO A 234 7.14 5.45 4.44
N SER A 235 7.57 4.45 3.68
CA SER A 235 7.86 4.58 2.23
C SER A 235 6.65 5.03 1.39
N VAL A 236 5.44 4.70 1.85
CA VAL A 236 4.17 4.94 1.15
C VAL A 236 3.17 5.71 2.00
N GLY A 237 3.56 6.14 3.21
CA GLY A 237 2.68 6.86 4.13
C GLY A 237 1.53 6.03 4.72
N PHE A 238 1.55 4.70 4.61
CA PHE A 238 0.45 3.83 5.07
C PHE A 238 0.34 3.87 6.60
N THR A 239 -0.83 4.27 7.09
CA THR A 239 -1.13 4.57 8.48
C THR A 239 -1.75 3.39 9.22
N LYS A 240 -1.91 3.54 10.54
CA LYS A 240 -2.67 2.58 11.35
C LYS A 240 -4.13 2.51 10.91
N ARG A 241 -4.74 3.63 10.51
CA ARG A 241 -6.08 3.67 9.92
C ARG A 241 -6.16 2.74 8.72
N ASP A 242 -5.23 2.87 7.78
CA ASP A 242 -5.22 2.08 6.55
C ASP A 242 -5.08 0.58 6.82
N ILE A 243 -4.30 0.21 7.85
CA ILE A 243 -4.20 -1.20 8.31
C ILE A 243 -5.54 -1.70 8.82
N ILE A 244 -6.24 -0.92 9.65
CA ILE A 244 -7.54 -1.31 10.20
C ILE A 244 -8.57 -1.39 9.06
N GLU A 245 -8.57 -0.43 8.13
CA GLU A 245 -9.43 -0.44 6.96
C GLU A 245 -9.18 -1.66 6.07
N TYR A 246 -7.91 -1.98 5.79
CA TYR A 246 -7.54 -3.20 5.08
C TYR A 246 -8.15 -4.44 5.75
N LEU A 247 -7.92 -4.60 7.06
CA LEU A 247 -8.41 -5.75 7.81
C LEU A 247 -9.94 -5.85 7.78
N VAL A 248 -10.66 -4.73 7.80
CA VAL A 248 -12.13 -4.69 7.68
C VAL A 248 -12.58 -5.20 6.31
N HIS A 249 -11.95 -4.74 5.23
CA HIS A 249 -12.35 -5.10 3.88
C HIS A 249 -12.09 -6.57 3.57
N VAL A 250 -10.97 -7.12 4.07
CA VAL A 250 -10.66 -8.53 3.87
C VAL A 250 -11.30 -9.44 4.91
N ALA A 251 -11.92 -8.91 5.96
CA ALA A 251 -12.51 -9.71 7.04
C ALA A 251 -13.47 -10.81 6.57
N PRO A 252 -14.36 -10.59 5.58
CA PRO A 252 -15.24 -11.65 5.06
C PRO A 252 -14.49 -12.86 4.51
N ALA A 253 -13.29 -12.65 3.94
CA ALA A 253 -12.43 -13.72 3.45
C ALA A 253 -11.47 -14.23 4.55
N LEU A 254 -10.98 -13.37 5.43
CA LEU A 254 -9.94 -13.68 6.43
C LEU A 254 -10.46 -14.39 7.67
N LEU A 255 -11.64 -14.03 8.20
CA LEU A 255 -12.08 -14.49 9.52
C LEU A 255 -12.21 -16.02 9.61
N GLY A 256 -12.65 -16.69 8.55
CA GLY A 256 -12.72 -18.15 8.51
C GLY A 256 -11.36 -18.83 8.67
N HIS A 257 -10.28 -18.20 8.22
CA HIS A 257 -8.91 -18.71 8.37
C HIS A 257 -8.31 -18.46 9.76
N LEU A 258 -8.86 -17.51 10.52
CA LEU A 258 -8.44 -17.22 11.90
C LEU A 258 -9.26 -17.99 12.93
N GLU A 259 -10.48 -18.41 12.58
CA GLU A 259 -11.45 -19.03 13.49
C GLU A 259 -10.88 -20.23 14.23
N GLY A 260 -10.98 -20.20 15.57
CA GLY A 260 -10.51 -21.27 16.44
C GLY A 260 -9.00 -21.50 16.43
N ARG A 261 -8.19 -20.69 15.71
CA ARG A 261 -6.74 -20.86 15.63
C ARG A 261 -6.00 -20.00 16.65
N PRO A 262 -5.02 -20.55 17.37
CA PRO A 262 -4.18 -19.75 18.26
C PRO A 262 -3.29 -18.81 17.46
N LEU A 263 -3.34 -17.51 17.77
CA LEU A 263 -2.61 -16.49 17.03
C LEU A 263 -1.29 -16.10 17.69
N THR A 264 -0.20 -16.29 16.94
CA THR A 264 1.04 -15.55 17.19
C THR A 264 1.01 -14.26 16.39
N ARG A 265 1.21 -13.12 17.06
CA ARG A 265 1.17 -11.80 16.41
C ARG A 265 2.58 -11.25 16.34
N VAL A 266 2.94 -10.64 15.21
CA VAL A 266 4.15 -9.81 15.13
C VAL A 266 3.72 -8.36 15.12
N ARG A 267 4.12 -7.64 16.17
CA ARG A 267 3.69 -6.26 16.40
C ARG A 267 4.78 -5.28 16.05
N PHE A 268 4.37 -4.19 15.42
CA PHE A 268 5.23 -3.09 14.98
C PHE A 268 4.68 -1.76 15.52
N PRO A 269 4.74 -1.51 16.84
CA PRO A 269 4.09 -0.33 17.43
C PRO A 269 4.58 1.00 16.86
N ASN A 270 5.80 1.03 16.31
CA ASN A 270 6.47 2.21 15.75
C ASN A 270 6.76 2.07 14.24
N GLY A 271 6.00 1.23 13.54
CA GLY A 271 6.16 1.00 12.11
C GLY A 271 7.22 -0.04 11.76
N VAL A 272 7.28 -0.39 10.48
CA VAL A 272 8.10 -1.49 9.93
C VAL A 272 9.60 -1.26 10.06
N ASP A 273 10.05 0.00 10.11
CA ASP A 273 11.46 0.38 10.32
C ASP A 273 11.85 0.37 11.81
N GLY A 274 10.86 0.24 12.70
CA GLY A 274 11.05 0.19 14.14
C GLY A 274 11.32 -1.22 14.69
N LYS A 275 11.45 -1.31 16.01
CA LYS A 275 11.53 -2.62 16.70
C LYS A 275 10.21 -3.36 16.62
N SER A 276 10.28 -4.63 16.26
CA SER A 276 9.17 -5.57 16.30
C SER A 276 9.31 -6.58 17.42
N PHE A 277 8.22 -7.27 17.76
CA PHE A 277 8.26 -8.41 18.65
C PHE A 277 7.18 -9.44 18.33
N PHE A 278 7.51 -10.71 18.56
CA PHE A 278 6.59 -11.83 18.47
C PHE A 278 5.85 -12.00 19.80
N GLU A 279 4.53 -12.04 19.74
CA GLU A 279 3.68 -12.06 20.93
C GLU A 279 2.70 -13.24 20.85
N LYS A 280 3.07 -14.36 21.49
CA LYS A 280 2.21 -15.55 21.65
C LYS A 280 1.16 -15.35 22.74
N GLN A 281 1.59 -14.88 23.90
CA GLN A 281 0.73 -14.60 25.04
C GLN A 281 -0.23 -13.44 24.71
N CYS A 282 -1.53 -13.69 24.84
CA CYS A 282 -2.54 -12.66 24.68
C CYS A 282 -2.39 -11.61 25.79
N PRO A 283 -2.49 -10.31 25.50
CA PRO A 283 -2.19 -9.26 26.47
C PRO A 283 -3.13 -9.34 27.65
N SER A 284 -2.62 -9.06 28.86
CA SER A 284 -3.43 -9.06 30.08
C SER A 284 -4.49 -7.96 30.11
N HIS A 285 -4.24 -6.85 29.40
CA HIS A 285 -5.14 -5.71 29.25
C HIS A 285 -6.07 -5.83 28.02
N ARG A 286 -6.26 -7.03 27.49
CA ARG A 286 -7.22 -7.28 26.41
C ARG A 286 -8.65 -6.96 26.88
N PRO A 287 -9.54 -6.54 25.96
CA PRO A 287 -10.98 -6.54 26.24
C PRO A 287 -11.45 -7.93 26.69
N ASP A 288 -12.41 -7.95 27.62
CA ASP A 288 -12.98 -9.17 28.21
C ASP A 288 -13.60 -10.13 27.19
N TRP A 289 -14.12 -9.58 26.09
CA TRP A 289 -14.70 -10.34 24.98
C TRP A 289 -13.68 -10.94 24.02
N VAL A 290 -12.39 -10.58 24.11
CA VAL A 290 -11.34 -11.23 23.29
C VAL A 290 -11.09 -12.64 23.82
N LYS A 291 -11.49 -13.62 23.02
CA LYS A 291 -11.29 -15.04 23.32
C LYS A 291 -9.82 -15.41 23.38
N VAL A 292 -9.52 -16.37 24.26
CA VAL A 292 -8.20 -16.97 24.39
C VAL A 292 -8.27 -18.48 24.37
N ALA A 293 -7.20 -19.11 23.91
CA ALA A 293 -7.01 -20.56 23.98
C ALA A 293 -5.76 -20.88 24.82
N PRO A 294 -5.89 -21.58 25.95
CA PRO A 294 -4.76 -22.03 26.73
C PRO A 294 -4.09 -23.22 26.03
N ILE A 295 -2.81 -23.09 25.70
CA ILE A 295 -2.02 -24.16 25.07
C ILE A 295 -0.80 -24.45 25.93
N GLU A 296 -0.61 -25.72 26.25
CA GLU A 296 0.58 -26.19 26.95
C GLU A 296 1.76 -26.23 25.98
N LEU A 297 2.76 -25.38 26.24
CA LEU A 297 4.00 -25.33 25.48
C LEU A 297 5.15 -25.66 26.43
N SER A 298 5.70 -26.86 26.26
CA SER A 298 6.75 -27.41 27.14
C SER A 298 6.27 -27.49 28.60
N GLU A 299 6.68 -26.55 29.47
CA GLU A 299 6.36 -26.55 30.91
C GLU A 299 5.46 -25.36 31.32
N LYS A 300 4.84 -24.67 30.36
CA LYS A 300 3.98 -23.52 30.66
C LYS A 300 2.74 -23.49 29.79
N ILE A 301 1.64 -23.05 30.38
CA ILE A 301 0.42 -22.72 29.65
C ILE A 301 0.57 -21.29 29.11
N VAL A 302 0.36 -21.12 27.81
CA VAL A 302 0.31 -19.82 27.14
C VAL A 302 -1.13 -19.60 26.67
N GLU A 303 -1.73 -18.46 27.05
CA GLU A 303 -3.05 -18.08 26.55
C GLU A 303 -2.89 -17.37 25.21
N PHE A 304 -3.18 -18.03 24.11
CA PHE A 304 -3.14 -17.41 22.78
C PHE A 304 -4.41 -16.60 22.51
N CYS A 305 -4.31 -15.47 21.82
CA CYS A 305 -5.53 -14.81 21.33
C CYS A 305 -6.17 -15.67 20.24
N VAL A 306 -7.51 -15.71 20.21
CA VAL A 306 -8.29 -16.33 19.12
C VAL A 306 -9.18 -15.26 18.49
N CYS A 307 -9.14 -15.13 17.17
CA CYS A 307 -9.86 -14.09 16.44
C CYS A 307 -11.00 -14.70 15.61
N GLU A 308 -12.24 -14.50 16.08
CA GLU A 308 -13.44 -15.07 15.46
C GLU A 308 -14.47 -14.02 15.04
N GLU A 309 -14.23 -12.75 15.37
CA GLU A 309 -15.13 -11.65 15.06
C GLU A 309 -14.35 -10.42 14.57
N LEU A 310 -15.01 -9.58 13.76
CA LEU A 310 -14.44 -8.37 13.19
C LEU A 310 -13.90 -7.42 14.29
N ALA A 311 -14.57 -7.34 15.43
CA ALA A 311 -14.12 -6.51 16.55
C ALA A 311 -12.74 -6.93 17.07
N THR A 312 -12.49 -8.24 17.22
CA THR A 312 -11.16 -8.75 17.62
C THR A 312 -10.12 -8.42 16.55
N LEU A 313 -10.47 -8.55 15.28
CA LEU A 313 -9.56 -8.24 14.17
C LEU A 313 -9.17 -6.75 14.15
N VAL A 314 -10.15 -5.85 14.30
CA VAL A 314 -9.93 -4.40 14.42
C VAL A 314 -9.07 -4.07 15.65
N TRP A 315 -9.33 -4.72 16.78
CA TRP A 315 -8.51 -4.56 17.99
C TRP A 315 -7.05 -4.98 17.75
N LEU A 316 -6.80 -6.10 17.05
CA LEU A 316 -5.45 -6.53 16.68
C LEU A 316 -4.74 -5.48 15.80
N GLY A 317 -5.45 -4.91 14.82
CA GLY A 317 -4.95 -3.81 14.00
C GLY A 317 -4.58 -2.57 14.85
N ASN A 318 -5.42 -2.22 15.82
CA ASN A 318 -5.17 -1.10 16.74
C ASN A 318 -3.89 -1.29 17.59
N LEU A 319 -3.57 -2.55 17.94
CA LEU A 319 -2.33 -2.95 18.61
C LEU A 319 -1.08 -2.95 17.71
N ALA A 320 -1.24 -2.60 16.44
CA ALA A 320 -0.22 -2.69 15.38
C ALA A 320 0.31 -4.11 15.19
N ALA A 321 -0.56 -5.12 15.31
CA ALA A 321 -0.25 -6.50 14.92
C ALA A 321 -0.35 -6.60 13.39
N LEU A 322 0.77 -6.37 12.71
CA LEU A 322 0.81 -6.34 11.25
C LEU A 322 0.83 -7.75 10.66
N GLU A 323 1.56 -8.67 11.31
CA GLU A 323 1.58 -10.06 10.87
C GLU A 323 0.79 -10.95 11.84
N LEU A 324 -0.17 -11.68 11.30
CA LEU A 324 -0.98 -12.69 11.99
C LEU A 324 -0.49 -14.06 11.55
N HIS A 325 -0.02 -14.86 12.51
CA HIS A 325 0.49 -16.20 12.26
C HIS A 325 -0.40 -17.22 12.99
N THR A 326 -0.82 -18.26 12.26
CA THR A 326 -1.74 -19.29 12.75
C THR A 326 -1.05 -20.64 12.84
N SER A 327 -1.50 -21.47 13.78
CA SER A 327 -1.25 -22.92 13.74
C SER A 327 -1.96 -23.57 12.54
N LEU A 328 -1.46 -24.72 12.08
CA LEU A 328 -2.14 -25.54 11.07
C LEU A 328 -3.37 -26.27 11.65
N SER A 329 -3.49 -26.32 12.97
CA SER A 329 -4.63 -26.82 13.73
C SER A 329 -5.48 -25.69 14.32
N ARG A 330 -6.72 -26.03 14.69
CA ARG A 330 -7.49 -25.24 15.67
C ARG A 330 -6.91 -25.51 17.07
N ALA A 331 -7.22 -24.68 18.06
CA ALA A 331 -6.70 -24.83 19.41
C ALA A 331 -7.20 -26.10 20.12
N GLU A 332 -8.41 -26.56 19.76
CA GLU A 332 -9.05 -27.71 20.39
C GLU A 332 -9.49 -28.72 19.31
N PRO A 333 -8.76 -29.83 19.10
CA PRO A 333 -7.45 -30.17 19.68
C PRO A 333 -6.27 -29.59 18.88
N ILE A 334 -5.24 -29.11 19.60
CA ILE A 334 -4.04 -28.51 18.99
C ILE A 334 -3.22 -29.53 18.19
N GLU A 335 -3.31 -30.82 18.51
CA GLU A 335 -2.52 -31.90 17.94
C GLU A 335 -3.00 -32.36 16.55
N ARG A 336 -4.16 -31.85 16.10
CA ARG A 336 -4.82 -32.28 14.85
C ARG A 336 -4.81 -31.16 13.81
N PRO A 337 -3.82 -31.13 12.90
CA PRO A 337 -3.79 -30.14 11.84
C PRO A 337 -4.95 -30.37 10.88
N THR A 338 -5.54 -29.26 10.44
CA THR A 338 -6.61 -29.24 9.43
C THR A 338 -6.07 -29.20 8.00
N MET A 339 -4.76 -28.98 7.85
CA MET A 339 -4.08 -28.82 6.58
C MET A 339 -2.60 -29.18 6.71
N MET A 340 -1.96 -29.51 5.59
CA MET A 340 -0.52 -29.70 5.46
C MET A 340 0.05 -28.59 4.56
N VAL A 341 1.27 -28.13 4.85
CA VAL A 341 1.90 -27.01 4.13
C VAL A 341 3.29 -27.35 3.62
N PHE A 342 3.65 -26.80 2.47
CA PHE A 342 5.00 -26.76 1.92
C PHE A 342 5.39 -25.30 1.76
N ASP A 343 6.29 -24.81 2.61
CA ASP A 343 6.80 -23.43 2.54
C ASP A 343 8.03 -23.40 1.63
N LEU A 344 7.92 -22.66 0.52
CA LEU A 344 8.89 -22.63 -0.56
C LEU A 344 9.72 -21.35 -0.46
N ASP A 345 10.91 -21.48 0.13
CA ASP A 345 11.82 -20.39 0.40
C ASP A 345 12.96 -20.31 -0.63
N PRO A 346 13.04 -19.24 -1.44
CA PRO A 346 14.10 -19.12 -2.43
C PRO A 346 15.42 -18.67 -1.79
N GLY A 347 16.49 -19.41 -2.07
CA GLY A 347 17.85 -19.03 -1.72
C GLY A 347 18.51 -18.21 -2.83
N PRO A 348 19.02 -17.00 -2.56
CA PRO A 348 19.58 -16.13 -3.60
C PRO A 348 20.61 -16.83 -4.49
N PRO A 349 20.60 -16.58 -5.82
CA PRO A 349 19.79 -15.60 -6.54
C PRO A 349 18.37 -16.05 -6.92
N ALA A 350 17.93 -17.25 -6.51
CA ALA A 350 16.56 -17.71 -6.81
C ALA A 350 15.51 -16.77 -6.20
N THR A 351 14.33 -16.78 -6.81
CA THR A 351 13.20 -15.92 -6.51
C THR A 351 11.90 -16.72 -6.44
N ILE A 352 10.76 -16.03 -6.34
CA ILE A 352 9.44 -16.66 -6.41
C ILE A 352 9.20 -17.36 -7.76
N VAL A 353 9.92 -17.00 -8.83
CA VAL A 353 9.82 -17.66 -10.15
C VAL A 353 10.27 -19.12 -10.05
N GLU A 354 11.40 -19.39 -9.40
CA GLU A 354 11.84 -20.76 -9.12
C GLU A 354 10.89 -21.46 -8.13
N CYS A 355 10.31 -20.73 -7.17
CA CYS A 355 9.27 -21.30 -6.32
C CYS A 355 8.04 -21.73 -7.14
N CYS A 356 7.63 -20.99 -8.17
CA CYS A 356 6.53 -21.36 -9.04
C CYS A 356 6.82 -22.68 -9.76
N ARG A 357 8.05 -22.87 -10.26
CA ARG A 357 8.46 -24.16 -10.85
C ARG A 357 8.29 -25.32 -9.87
N VAL A 358 8.75 -25.15 -8.62
CA VAL A 358 8.61 -26.19 -7.58
C VAL A 358 7.15 -26.39 -7.17
N ALA A 359 6.36 -25.33 -7.10
CA ALA A 359 4.94 -25.39 -6.79
C ALA A 359 4.15 -26.17 -7.85
N LEU A 360 4.46 -26.00 -9.15
CA LEU A 360 3.84 -26.76 -10.24
C LEU A 360 4.21 -28.25 -10.20
N LEU A 361 5.43 -28.60 -9.78
CA LEU A 361 5.81 -30.00 -9.53
C LEU A 361 5.01 -30.61 -8.37
N LEU A 362 4.80 -29.84 -7.30
CA LEU A 362 3.95 -30.24 -6.18
C LEU A 362 2.49 -30.40 -6.62
N GLU A 363 1.94 -29.46 -7.38
CA GLU A 363 0.58 -29.52 -7.94
C GLU A 363 0.37 -30.82 -8.70
N GLY A 364 1.21 -31.10 -9.71
CA GLY A 364 1.09 -32.31 -10.53
C GLY A 364 1.27 -33.60 -9.73
N MET A 365 2.12 -33.60 -8.69
CA MET A 365 2.27 -34.73 -7.79
C MET A 365 0.99 -34.99 -6.98
N PHE A 366 0.40 -33.93 -6.41
CA PHE A 366 -0.84 -34.05 -5.64
C PHE A 366 -2.02 -34.46 -6.52
N GLU A 367 -2.16 -33.88 -7.71
CA GLU A 367 -3.15 -34.30 -8.69
C GLU A 367 -3.01 -35.79 -9.04
N GLY A 368 -1.77 -36.26 -9.25
CA GLY A 368 -1.47 -37.66 -9.56
C GLY A 368 -1.87 -38.65 -8.47
N ILE A 369 -2.00 -38.20 -7.22
CA ILE A 369 -2.47 -39.02 -6.08
C ILE A 369 -3.88 -38.64 -5.62
N GLY A 370 -4.61 -37.84 -6.41
CA GLY A 370 -6.00 -37.47 -6.14
C GLY A 370 -6.18 -36.42 -5.02
N LEU A 371 -5.13 -35.67 -4.69
CA LEU A 371 -5.18 -34.57 -3.74
C LEU A 371 -5.22 -33.22 -4.47
N GLN A 372 -6.04 -32.31 -3.95
CA GLN A 372 -6.08 -30.91 -4.37
C GLN A 372 -5.16 -30.08 -3.47
N ALA A 373 -4.38 -29.22 -4.09
CA ALA A 373 -3.52 -28.26 -3.42
C ALA A 373 -3.89 -26.82 -3.81
N LEU A 374 -3.65 -25.88 -2.90
CA LEU A 374 -3.89 -24.46 -3.09
C LEU A 374 -2.61 -23.68 -2.82
N ALA A 375 -2.37 -22.63 -3.61
CA ALA A 375 -1.18 -21.80 -3.51
C ALA A 375 -1.48 -20.42 -2.92
N LYS A 376 -0.52 -19.90 -2.16
CA LYS A 376 -0.50 -18.48 -1.78
C LYS A 376 0.91 -17.93 -1.77
N THR A 377 1.08 -16.65 -2.08
CA THR A 377 2.36 -15.97 -1.87
C THR A 377 2.61 -15.82 -0.38
N SER A 378 3.87 -15.79 0.04
CA SER A 378 4.19 -15.48 1.44
C SER A 378 4.00 -13.98 1.76
N GLY A 379 3.79 -13.14 0.75
CA GLY A 379 3.88 -11.68 0.81
C GLY A 379 5.30 -11.15 1.06
N SER A 380 6.34 -11.97 0.92
CA SER A 380 7.73 -11.59 1.22
C SER A 380 8.73 -11.95 0.12
N LYS A 381 9.09 -13.22 -0.04
CA LYS A 381 10.06 -13.66 -1.07
C LYS A 381 9.65 -14.97 -1.72
N GLY A 382 9.06 -15.87 -0.94
CA GLY A 382 8.61 -17.18 -1.39
C GLY A 382 7.10 -17.29 -1.51
N MET A 383 6.65 -18.54 -1.58
CA MET A 383 5.23 -18.91 -1.65
C MET A 383 5.00 -20.21 -0.87
N GLN A 384 3.74 -20.56 -0.66
CA GLN A 384 3.33 -21.72 0.12
C GLN A 384 2.28 -22.51 -0.65
N VAL A 385 2.38 -23.84 -0.58
CA VAL A 385 1.42 -24.78 -1.13
C VAL A 385 0.75 -25.52 0.03
N TYR A 386 -0.58 -25.48 0.07
CA TYR A 386 -1.39 -26.07 1.12
C TYR A 386 -2.22 -27.23 0.57
N VAL A 387 -2.29 -28.30 1.33
CA VAL A 387 -3.19 -29.43 1.09
C VAL A 387 -4.23 -29.45 2.22
N PRO A 388 -5.50 -29.08 1.95
CA PRO A 388 -6.59 -29.19 2.92
C PRO A 388 -6.81 -30.65 3.32
N LEU A 389 -7.00 -30.93 4.61
CA LEU A 389 -7.24 -32.28 5.12
C LEU A 389 -8.57 -32.36 5.84
N ASN A 390 -8.79 -31.50 6.84
CA ASN A 390 -10.04 -31.37 7.58
C ASN A 390 -10.64 -32.70 8.10
N THR A 391 -9.82 -33.72 8.35
CA THR A 391 -10.27 -34.99 8.93
C THR A 391 -9.97 -35.05 10.44
N PRO A 392 -10.87 -35.63 11.26
CA PRO A 392 -10.64 -35.78 12.70
C PRO A 392 -9.48 -36.71 13.07
N SER A 393 -9.00 -37.53 12.14
CA SER A 393 -7.95 -38.52 12.34
C SER A 393 -6.55 -38.02 11.99
N THR A 394 -6.43 -36.86 11.33
CA THR A 394 -5.13 -36.31 10.92
C THR A 394 -4.31 -35.88 12.14
N THR A 395 -3.02 -36.25 12.13
CA THR A 395 -2.03 -35.89 13.15
C THR A 395 -0.83 -35.18 12.52
N TYR A 396 -0.08 -34.42 13.34
CA TYR A 396 1.20 -33.85 12.89
C TYR A 396 2.24 -34.92 12.51
N ALA A 397 2.22 -36.10 13.15
CA ALA A 397 3.12 -37.18 12.78
C ALA A 397 2.91 -37.63 11.33
N GLN A 398 1.65 -37.76 10.88
CA GLN A 398 1.31 -38.12 9.51
C GLN A 398 1.71 -37.02 8.51
N THR A 399 1.29 -35.77 8.77
CA THR A 399 1.58 -34.65 7.85
C THR A 399 3.08 -34.35 7.75
N LYS A 400 3.80 -34.38 8.87
CA LYS A 400 5.27 -34.20 8.90
C LYS A 400 6.02 -35.33 8.20
N GLY A 401 5.60 -36.59 8.41
CA GLY A 401 6.18 -37.74 7.74
C GLY A 401 6.00 -37.65 6.22
N PHE A 402 4.77 -37.39 5.77
CA PHE A 402 4.44 -37.36 4.35
C PHE A 402 5.08 -36.15 3.65
N SER A 403 4.97 -34.95 4.22
CA SER A 403 5.60 -33.74 3.66
C SER A 403 7.12 -33.87 3.55
N LYS A 404 7.76 -34.53 4.51
CA LYS A 404 9.20 -34.82 4.44
C LYS A 404 9.53 -35.74 3.26
N VAL A 405 8.80 -36.84 3.09
CA VAL A 405 9.02 -37.77 1.96
C VAL A 405 8.83 -37.07 0.62
N VAL A 406 7.80 -36.24 0.48
CA VAL A 406 7.57 -35.44 -0.73
C VAL A 406 8.74 -34.48 -0.99
N ALA A 407 9.21 -33.76 0.03
CA ALA A 407 10.33 -32.82 -0.10
C ALA A 407 11.64 -33.53 -0.48
N GLU A 408 11.94 -34.66 0.14
CA GLU A 408 13.13 -35.47 -0.17
C GLU A 408 13.05 -36.10 -1.56
N THR A 409 11.85 -36.51 -2.00
CA THR A 409 11.62 -37.05 -3.35
C THR A 409 11.84 -35.97 -4.41
N LEU A 410 11.35 -34.74 -4.19
CA LEU A 410 11.60 -33.62 -5.10
C LEU A 410 13.07 -33.20 -5.10
N GLU A 411 13.75 -33.19 -3.94
CA GLU A 411 15.20 -32.95 -3.89
C GLU A 411 15.98 -34.01 -4.68
N ALA A 412 15.57 -35.29 -4.63
CA ALA A 412 16.21 -36.35 -5.38
C ALA A 412 15.96 -36.24 -6.90
N ALA A 413 14.77 -35.83 -7.31
CA ALA A 413 14.39 -35.68 -8.72
C ALA A 413 14.98 -34.42 -9.37
N GLU A 414 15.05 -33.32 -8.61
CA GLU A 414 15.47 -31.99 -9.09
C GLU A 414 16.57 -31.41 -8.17
N PRO A 415 17.74 -32.08 -8.05
CA PRO A 415 18.77 -31.74 -7.06
C PRO A 415 19.41 -30.38 -7.28
N ASP A 416 19.36 -29.83 -8.50
CA ASP A 416 19.88 -28.50 -8.81
C ASP A 416 18.87 -27.37 -8.50
N LEU A 417 17.60 -27.71 -8.28
CA LEU A 417 16.52 -26.75 -8.01
C LEU A 417 16.06 -26.80 -6.56
N VAL A 418 16.01 -27.98 -5.94
CA VAL A 418 15.36 -28.19 -4.65
C VAL A 418 16.37 -28.58 -3.56
N VAL A 419 16.11 -28.12 -2.34
CA VAL A 419 16.77 -28.61 -1.13
C VAL A 419 15.75 -28.77 -0.01
N SER A 420 15.75 -29.91 0.69
CA SER A 420 14.89 -30.15 1.87
C SER A 420 15.68 -30.11 3.18
N ARG A 421 17.01 -30.11 3.09
CA ARG A 421 17.90 -30.02 4.25
C ARG A 421 17.96 -28.60 4.82
N MET A 422 17.94 -28.50 6.14
CA MET A 422 17.89 -27.22 6.86
C MET A 422 19.11 -26.30 6.63
N ALA A 423 20.26 -26.85 6.27
CA ALA A 423 21.51 -26.11 6.16
C ALA A 423 21.44 -24.96 5.12
N LYS A 424 21.54 -23.71 5.59
CA LYS A 424 21.48 -22.51 4.74
C LYS A 424 22.54 -22.47 3.65
N SER A 425 23.71 -23.08 3.89
CA SER A 425 24.81 -23.18 2.92
C SER A 425 24.45 -23.95 1.65
N LEU A 426 23.39 -24.77 1.68
CA LEU A 426 22.95 -25.58 0.54
C LEU A 426 21.90 -24.88 -0.34
N ARG A 427 21.44 -23.68 0.04
CA ARG A 427 20.29 -23.02 -0.59
C ARG A 427 20.65 -22.12 -1.77
N GLY A 428 21.93 -21.85 -2.03
CA GLY A 428 22.33 -20.91 -3.09
C GLY A 428 21.75 -21.30 -4.45
N GLY A 429 20.90 -20.44 -5.02
CA GLY A 429 20.21 -20.67 -6.29
C GLY A 429 19.11 -21.74 -6.27
N LYS A 430 18.72 -22.24 -5.09
CA LYS A 430 17.75 -23.34 -4.91
C LYS A 430 16.54 -22.90 -4.10
N ILE A 431 15.48 -23.68 -4.20
CA ILE A 431 14.28 -23.56 -3.37
C ILE A 431 14.38 -24.51 -2.18
N PHE A 432 14.36 -23.94 -0.99
CA PHE A 432 14.22 -24.71 0.24
C PHE A 432 12.76 -25.05 0.47
N ILE A 433 12.44 -26.35 0.50
CA ILE A 433 11.10 -26.83 0.88
C ILE A 433 11.11 -27.08 2.39
N ASP A 434 10.55 -26.14 3.16
CA ASP A 434 10.46 -26.27 4.61
C ASP A 434 9.28 -27.15 5.04
N TYR A 435 9.46 -28.46 4.98
CA TYR A 435 8.48 -29.42 5.49
C TYR A 435 8.33 -29.36 7.02
N SER A 436 9.26 -28.73 7.74
CA SER A 436 9.24 -28.67 9.21
C SER A 436 8.20 -27.73 9.78
N GLN A 437 7.52 -26.96 8.92
CA GLN A 437 6.36 -26.15 9.28
C GLN A 437 5.15 -27.01 9.70
N ASN A 438 5.13 -28.29 9.32
CA ASN A 438 4.10 -29.26 9.74
C ASN A 438 4.37 -29.77 11.16
N ASP A 439 4.27 -28.89 12.14
CA ASP A 439 4.57 -29.18 13.54
C ASP A 439 3.70 -28.33 14.48
N GLU A 440 3.25 -28.91 15.59
CA GLU A 440 2.31 -28.27 16.53
C GLU A 440 2.87 -27.02 17.21
N HIS A 441 4.20 -26.86 17.25
CA HIS A 441 4.86 -25.71 17.85
C HIS A 441 5.18 -24.59 16.85
N LYS A 442 4.83 -24.79 15.57
CA LYS A 442 5.08 -23.85 14.47
C LYS A 442 3.82 -23.08 14.11
N THR A 443 4.05 -21.91 13.51
CA THR A 443 2.99 -21.09 12.94
C THR A 443 3.44 -20.55 11.60
N THR A 444 2.53 -20.49 10.66
CA THR A 444 2.74 -19.87 9.34
C THR A 444 2.00 -18.54 9.27
N VAL A 445 2.50 -17.60 8.47
CA VAL A 445 1.75 -16.37 8.19
C VAL A 445 0.40 -16.72 7.59
N CYS A 446 -0.67 -16.20 8.19
CA CYS A 446 -2.03 -16.45 7.74
C CYS A 446 -2.24 -15.84 6.35
N VAL A 447 -3.12 -16.47 5.58
CA VAL A 447 -3.64 -15.87 4.35
C VAL A 447 -4.25 -14.50 4.64
N TYR A 448 -4.14 -13.54 3.72
CA TYR A 448 -4.54 -12.14 3.86
C TYR A 448 -3.85 -11.36 5.00
N SER A 449 -2.87 -11.93 5.70
CA SER A 449 -2.04 -11.16 6.64
C SER A 449 -1.13 -10.21 5.88
N LEU A 450 -1.02 -8.97 6.36
CA LEU A 450 0.03 -8.04 5.95
C LEU A 450 1.42 -8.59 6.33
N ARG A 451 2.43 -8.11 5.63
CA ARG A 451 3.85 -8.37 5.87
C ARG A 451 4.57 -7.07 6.14
N ALA A 452 5.37 -7.06 7.19
CA ALA A 452 6.17 -5.90 7.55
C ALA A 452 7.41 -5.79 6.65
N ARG A 453 7.18 -5.28 5.43
CA ARG A 453 8.20 -4.99 4.43
C ARG A 453 8.21 -3.48 4.17
N GLU A 454 8.98 -3.05 3.17
CA GLU A 454 9.04 -1.63 2.77
C GLU A 454 7.65 -1.09 2.43
N ARG A 455 6.83 -1.88 1.73
CA ARG A 455 5.43 -1.61 1.38
C ARG A 455 4.50 -2.61 2.09
N PRO A 456 3.20 -2.31 2.25
CA PRO A 456 2.22 -3.19 2.90
C PRO A 456 1.84 -4.39 2.01
N THR A 457 2.80 -5.28 1.73
CA THR A 457 2.56 -6.50 0.96
C THR A 457 1.78 -7.54 1.76
N VAL A 458 1.09 -8.45 1.08
CA VAL A 458 0.16 -9.39 1.71
C VAL A 458 0.49 -10.84 1.34
N SER A 459 0.32 -11.75 2.29
CA SER A 459 0.28 -13.19 2.03
C SER A 459 -1.00 -13.57 1.26
N THR A 460 -0.93 -13.64 -0.07
CA THR A 460 -2.11 -13.56 -0.93
C THR A 460 -2.41 -14.88 -1.64
N PRO A 461 -3.66 -15.39 -1.59
CA PRO A 461 -4.09 -16.53 -2.41
C PRO A 461 -3.96 -16.24 -3.90
N ILE A 462 -3.46 -17.24 -4.62
CA ILE A 462 -3.26 -17.17 -6.06
C ILE A 462 -3.78 -18.43 -6.71
N THR A 463 -4.25 -18.28 -7.94
CA THR A 463 -4.67 -19.39 -8.79
C THR A 463 -3.45 -20.08 -9.39
N TRP A 464 -3.61 -21.35 -9.79
CA TRP A 464 -2.55 -22.07 -10.48
C TRP A 464 -2.23 -21.47 -11.86
N ASP A 465 -3.18 -20.79 -12.50
CA ASP A 465 -2.91 -20.07 -13.74
C ASP A 465 -1.99 -18.86 -13.52
N GLU A 466 -2.13 -18.14 -12.40
CA GLU A 466 -1.20 -17.08 -12.00
C GLU A 466 0.21 -17.63 -11.70
N VAL A 467 0.30 -18.82 -11.08
CA VAL A 467 1.58 -19.51 -10.85
C VAL A 467 2.25 -19.87 -12.19
N ARG A 468 1.48 -20.43 -13.15
CA ARG A 468 1.97 -20.73 -14.50
C ARG A 468 2.41 -19.47 -15.26
N ALA A 469 1.63 -18.39 -15.15
CA ALA A 469 1.93 -17.12 -15.81
C ALA A 469 3.23 -16.50 -15.29
N CYS A 470 3.42 -16.43 -13.97
CA CYS A 470 4.65 -15.93 -13.35
C CYS A 470 5.87 -16.79 -13.71
N HIS A 471 5.71 -18.12 -13.72
CA HIS A 471 6.79 -19.00 -14.17
C HIS A 471 7.18 -18.73 -15.64
N ALA A 472 6.20 -18.52 -16.51
CA ALA A 472 6.42 -18.29 -17.94
C ALA A 472 7.00 -16.90 -18.24
N SER A 473 6.61 -15.86 -17.49
CA SER A 473 7.12 -14.49 -17.66
C SER A 473 8.56 -14.35 -17.15
N GLY A 474 8.90 -15.08 -16.09
CA GLY A 474 10.15 -14.92 -15.37
C GLY A 474 10.24 -13.63 -14.54
N ASP A 475 9.12 -12.92 -14.34
CA ASP A 475 9.09 -11.69 -13.56
C ASP A 475 8.59 -11.97 -12.12
N PRO A 476 9.44 -11.84 -11.09
CA PRO A 476 9.02 -12.04 -9.71
C PRO A 476 7.99 -11.00 -9.22
N GLN A 477 7.79 -9.87 -9.93
CA GLN A 477 6.79 -8.87 -9.57
C GLN A 477 5.35 -9.32 -9.87
N ASP A 478 5.16 -10.32 -10.72
CA ASP A 478 3.81 -10.83 -11.10
C ASP A 478 3.02 -11.38 -9.90
N LEU A 479 3.72 -11.80 -8.83
CA LEU A 479 3.13 -12.36 -7.62
C LEU A 479 3.43 -11.50 -6.38
N VAL A 480 3.54 -10.18 -6.55
CA VAL A 480 3.63 -9.23 -5.44
C VAL A 480 2.33 -8.45 -5.35
N PHE A 481 1.62 -8.62 -4.23
CA PHE A 481 0.35 -7.94 -3.96
C PHE A 481 0.46 -7.08 -2.72
N ASP A 482 0.05 -5.82 -2.83
CA ASP A 482 -0.15 -4.93 -1.70
C ASP A 482 -1.59 -4.98 -1.14
N ALA A 483 -1.78 -4.29 -0.02
CA ALA A 483 -3.06 -4.21 0.69
C ALA A 483 -4.23 -3.81 -0.23
N HIS A 484 -4.05 -2.83 -1.11
CA HIS A 484 -5.11 -2.31 -1.97
C HIS A 484 -5.47 -3.30 -3.07
N GLN A 485 -4.46 -3.89 -3.70
CA GLN A 485 -4.66 -4.93 -4.70
C GLN A 485 -5.40 -6.13 -4.11
N VAL A 486 -5.10 -6.51 -2.85
CA VAL A 486 -5.81 -7.61 -2.19
C VAL A 486 -7.26 -7.27 -1.87
N ILE A 487 -7.58 -6.03 -1.47
CA ILE A 487 -8.98 -5.61 -1.27
C ILE A 487 -9.76 -5.76 -2.56
N ALA A 488 -9.21 -5.27 -3.68
CA ALA A 488 -9.84 -5.42 -5.00
C ALA A 488 -10.03 -6.89 -5.38
N ARG A 489 -9.00 -7.74 -5.16
CA ARG A 489 -9.08 -9.18 -5.43
C ARG A 489 -10.14 -9.88 -4.59
N VAL A 490 -10.27 -9.54 -3.31
CA VAL A 490 -11.31 -10.13 -2.45
C VAL A 490 -12.70 -9.70 -2.91
N ALA A 491 -12.87 -8.45 -3.34
CA ALA A 491 -14.14 -7.98 -3.89
C ALA A 491 -14.50 -8.68 -5.21
N GLU A 492 -13.51 -8.94 -6.07
CA GLU A 492 -13.72 -9.56 -7.38
C GLU A 492 -13.91 -11.09 -7.29
N HIS A 493 -13.06 -11.77 -6.52
CA HIS A 493 -12.96 -13.22 -6.53
C HIS A 493 -13.52 -13.88 -5.26
N GLY A 494 -13.83 -13.10 -4.22
CA GLY A 494 -14.13 -13.64 -2.90
C GLY A 494 -12.89 -14.27 -2.26
N ASP A 495 -13.09 -15.35 -1.50
CA ASP A 495 -12.01 -16.09 -0.87
C ASP A 495 -11.52 -17.24 -1.77
N LEU A 496 -10.46 -16.98 -2.55
CA LEU A 496 -9.80 -18.00 -3.38
C LEU A 496 -9.21 -19.16 -2.54
N PHE A 497 -8.99 -18.96 -1.24
CA PHE A 497 -8.44 -19.96 -0.33
C PHE A 497 -9.52 -20.70 0.47
N ALA A 498 -10.80 -20.40 0.24
CA ALA A 498 -11.93 -21.01 0.95
C ALA A 498 -11.91 -22.55 0.98
N PRO A 499 -11.47 -23.28 -0.06
CA PRO A 499 -11.38 -24.74 0.00
C PRO A 499 -10.47 -25.27 1.12
N VAL A 500 -9.49 -24.49 1.59
CA VAL A 500 -8.66 -24.88 2.76
C VAL A 500 -9.48 -25.07 4.03
N LEU A 501 -10.61 -24.36 4.16
CA LEU A 501 -11.46 -24.41 5.34
C LEU A 501 -12.39 -25.62 5.37
N SER A 502 -12.71 -26.21 4.21
CA SER A 502 -13.84 -27.15 4.09
C SER A 502 -13.54 -28.41 3.31
N LEU A 503 -12.54 -28.42 2.43
CA LEU A 503 -12.22 -29.60 1.63
C LEU A 503 -11.63 -30.68 2.54
N VAL A 504 -12.26 -31.86 2.49
CA VAL A 504 -11.87 -33.03 3.29
C VAL A 504 -11.07 -33.98 2.40
N GLN A 505 -9.84 -34.26 2.78
CA GLN A 505 -8.93 -35.16 2.05
C GLN A 505 -8.10 -36.00 3.01
N GLU A 506 -7.71 -37.19 2.58
CA GLU A 506 -6.86 -38.09 3.35
C GLU A 506 -5.49 -38.21 2.70
N VAL A 507 -4.44 -37.99 3.48
CA VAL A 507 -3.07 -38.25 3.03
C VAL A 507 -2.89 -39.77 2.87
N PRO A 508 -2.34 -40.26 1.75
CA PRO A 508 -2.05 -41.67 1.58
C PRO A 508 -1.18 -42.22 2.71
N ALA A 509 -1.43 -43.47 3.11
CA ALA A 509 -0.57 -44.16 4.05
C ALA A 509 0.83 -44.32 3.44
N LEU A 510 1.87 -43.91 4.18
CA LEU A 510 3.25 -44.22 3.84
C LEU A 510 3.46 -45.72 4.09
N SER A 511 3.48 -46.52 3.01
CA SER A 511 3.73 -47.97 3.04
C SER A 511 5.22 -48.29 3.10
#